data_AF-A0A6J4FAE2-F1
#
_entry.id   AF-A0A6J4FAE2-F1
#
_cell.length_a   1.000
_cell.length_b   1.000
_cell.length_c   1.000
_cell.angle_alpha   90.00
_cell.angle_beta   90.00
_cell.angle_gamma   90.00
#
_symmetry.space_group_name_H-M   'P 1'
#
loop_
_entity.id
_entity.type
_entity.pdbx_description
1 polymer ?
#
loop_
_entity_poly.entity_id
_entity_poly.type
_entity_poly.pdbx_seq_one_letter_code
_entity_poly.pdbx_strand_id
1 'polypeptide(L)'
;MVIQSHSSEAGWHDRAARMKDQVATLYERCQAAYHTFDGLPQLIDQMRIMSVNAELVSARAGDHGRAVRVLTQFVTEAVTRMLAMIPEMVALKKCTYAQAGMVLRIANDVDKIEGGGARILATGRTPGDSALAALEAAWRNEMKGFGEAVAGMRRAHEGLVGMVRTAREVVLQVELISANIAIEASGAGPFEADIKAIADFMRGRVEELRAMVDNAGRSLRAVADMNHALAALAVGRI
;
A
#
# COMPACT_ATOMS: atom_id res chain seq x y z
N MET A 1 18.99 -41.81 32.25
CA MET A 1 18.86 -41.43 30.84
C MET A 1 17.37 -41.24 30.57
N VAL A 2 16.90 -40.00 30.67
CA VAL A 2 15.47 -39.66 30.52
C VAL A 2 15.19 -39.51 29.04
N ILE A 3 14.42 -40.42 28.46
CA ILE A 3 13.88 -40.27 27.12
C ILE A 3 12.80 -39.20 27.23
N GLN A 4 13.10 -37.99 26.77
CA GLN A 4 12.11 -36.94 26.58
C GLN A 4 11.13 -37.42 25.50
N SER A 5 9.95 -37.86 25.95
CA SER A 5 8.79 -38.06 25.09
C SER A 5 8.42 -36.72 24.47
N HIS A 6 8.74 -36.57 23.18
CA HIS A 6 8.28 -35.46 22.35
C HIS A 6 6.75 -35.56 22.23
N SER A 7 6.03 -34.82 23.08
CA SER A 7 4.59 -34.62 22.94
C SER A 7 4.34 -33.35 22.14
N SER A 8 4.18 -33.45 20.83
CA SER A 8 3.32 -32.53 20.05
C SER A 8 3.39 -32.90 18.57
N GLU A 9 2.63 -33.87 18.09
CA GLU A 9 2.27 -33.89 16.67
C GLU A 9 1.19 -34.91 16.37
N ALA A 10 0.24 -34.45 15.57
CA ALA A 10 -0.90 -35.13 14.98
C ALA A 10 -2.17 -35.24 15.86
N GLY A 11 -3.27 -34.59 15.47
CA GLY A 11 -3.36 -33.96 14.17
C GLY A 11 -4.67 -33.33 13.87
N TRP A 12 -4.67 -32.79 12.66
CA TRP A 12 -5.74 -32.20 11.89
C TRP A 12 -5.93 -30.69 11.89
N HIS A 13 -5.19 -29.92 12.69
CA HIS A 13 -4.96 -28.45 12.64
C HIS A 13 -6.18 -27.50 12.45
N ASP A 14 -6.18 -26.36 13.16
CA ASP A 14 -7.25 -25.35 13.16
C ASP A 14 -6.62 -23.97 12.90
N ARG A 15 -6.22 -23.72 11.65
CA ARG A 15 -5.52 -22.48 11.26
C ARG A 15 -6.21 -21.75 10.12
N ALA A 16 -6.97 -22.46 9.30
CA ALA A 16 -7.65 -21.88 8.15
C ALA A 16 -8.52 -20.66 8.50
N ALA A 17 -9.29 -20.73 9.60
CA ALA A 17 -10.15 -19.63 10.03
C ALA A 17 -9.35 -18.36 10.37
N ARG A 18 -8.25 -18.49 11.12
CA ARG A 18 -7.35 -17.36 11.46
C ARG A 18 -6.67 -16.78 10.23
N MET A 19 -6.26 -17.63 9.29
CA MET A 19 -5.67 -17.19 8.02
C MET A 19 -6.67 -16.37 7.19
N LYS A 20 -7.91 -16.85 7.04
CA LYS A 20 -8.98 -16.15 6.29
C LYS A 20 -9.25 -14.76 6.88
N ASP A 21 -9.44 -14.67 8.19
CA ASP A 21 -9.78 -13.42 8.88
C ASP A 21 -8.66 -12.36 8.78
N GLN A 22 -7.42 -12.77 9.04
CA GLN A 22 -6.27 -11.87 8.96
C GLN A 22 -6.01 -11.37 7.53
N VAL A 23 -6.22 -12.23 6.52
CA VAL A 23 -6.02 -11.86 5.11
C VAL A 23 -7.13 -10.96 4.60
N ALA A 24 -8.38 -11.25 4.97
CA ALA A 24 -9.51 -10.37 4.66
C ALA A 24 -9.28 -8.96 5.22
N THR A 25 -8.88 -8.89 6.49
CA THR A 25 -8.55 -7.61 7.13
C THR A 25 -7.38 -6.91 6.44
N LEU A 26 -6.28 -7.62 6.15
CA LEU A 26 -5.12 -7.08 5.45
C LEU A 26 -5.51 -6.51 4.07
N TYR A 27 -6.33 -7.27 3.33
CA TYR A 27 -6.84 -6.90 2.02
C TYR A 27 -7.68 -5.63 2.08
N GLU A 28 -8.66 -5.56 2.98
CA GLU A 28 -9.53 -4.39 3.15
C GLU A 28 -8.73 -3.12 3.48
N ARG A 29 -7.71 -3.24 4.34
CA ARG A 29 -6.85 -2.11 4.72
C ARG A 29 -5.98 -1.62 3.57
N CYS A 30 -5.39 -2.53 2.79
CA CYS A 30 -4.67 -2.18 1.57
C CYS A 30 -5.61 -1.53 0.54
N GLN A 31 -6.81 -2.08 0.38
CA GLN A 31 -7.83 -1.53 -0.52
C GLN A 31 -8.23 -0.10 -0.12
N ALA A 32 -8.45 0.16 1.18
CA ALA A 32 -8.73 1.50 1.68
C ALA A 32 -7.58 2.49 1.38
N ALA A 33 -6.33 2.04 1.51
CA ALA A 33 -5.17 2.85 1.16
C ALA A 33 -5.12 3.17 -0.35
N TYR A 34 -5.44 2.21 -1.23
CA TYR A 34 -5.53 2.47 -2.67
C TYR A 34 -6.65 3.45 -3.02
N HIS A 35 -7.84 3.29 -2.43
CA HIS A 35 -8.99 4.17 -2.69
C HIS A 35 -8.73 5.62 -2.31
N THR A 36 -7.88 5.84 -1.31
CA THR A 36 -7.46 7.18 -0.91
C THR A 36 -6.76 7.93 -2.05
N PHE A 37 -6.13 7.22 -2.98
CA PHE A 37 -5.46 7.81 -4.14
C PHE A 37 -6.28 7.75 -5.45
N ASP A 38 -7.55 7.34 -5.42
CA ASP A 38 -8.38 7.32 -6.63
C ASP A 38 -8.54 8.72 -7.24
N GLY A 39 -8.47 9.78 -6.42
CA GLY A 39 -8.48 11.19 -6.86
C GLY A 39 -7.12 11.74 -7.32
N LEU A 40 -6.03 10.99 -7.15
CA LEU A 40 -4.67 11.45 -7.49
C LEU A 40 -4.51 11.88 -8.96
N PRO A 41 -5.06 11.15 -9.96
CA PRO A 41 -4.95 11.57 -11.37
C PRO A 41 -5.59 12.93 -11.64
N GLN A 42 -6.75 13.20 -11.04
CA GLN A 42 -7.44 14.48 -11.20
C GLN A 42 -6.65 15.62 -10.54
N LEU A 43 -6.12 15.38 -9.34
CA LEU A 43 -5.29 16.34 -8.62
C LEU A 43 -4.04 16.72 -9.41
N ILE A 44 -3.37 15.72 -9.99
CA ILE A 44 -2.21 15.88 -10.85
C ILE A 44 -2.54 16.72 -12.08
N ASP A 45 -3.66 16.43 -12.76
CA ASP A 45 -4.06 17.18 -13.96
C ASP A 45 -4.36 18.65 -13.63
N GLN A 46 -5.02 18.91 -12.51
CA GLN A 46 -5.26 20.27 -12.00
C GLN A 46 -3.94 21.00 -11.69
N MET A 47 -2.97 20.33 -11.07
CA MET A 47 -1.66 20.92 -10.82
C MET A 47 -0.87 21.17 -12.11
N ARG A 48 -1.01 20.32 -13.13
CA ARG A 48 -0.41 20.52 -14.45
C ARG A 48 -1.01 21.73 -15.17
N ILE A 49 -2.34 21.87 -15.17
CA ILE A 49 -3.02 23.03 -15.76
C ILE A 49 -2.58 24.31 -15.05
N MET A 50 -2.49 24.27 -13.72
CA MET A 50 -2.02 25.40 -12.95
C MET A 50 -0.56 25.74 -13.29
N SER A 51 0.34 24.77 -13.41
CA SER A 51 1.75 25.08 -13.72
C SER A 51 1.89 25.79 -15.06
N VAL A 52 1.10 25.39 -16.07
CA VAL A 52 1.04 26.09 -17.36
C VAL A 52 0.50 27.52 -17.21
N ASN A 53 -0.57 27.72 -16.44
CA ASN A 53 -1.13 29.05 -16.20
C ASN A 53 -0.15 29.95 -15.43
N ALA A 54 0.58 29.39 -14.46
CA ALA A 54 1.59 30.09 -13.70
C ALA A 54 2.80 30.50 -14.55
N GLU A 55 3.22 29.66 -15.50
CA GLU A 55 4.24 30.03 -16.50
C GLU A 55 3.78 31.19 -17.38
N LEU A 56 2.51 31.22 -17.80
CA LEU A 56 1.96 32.30 -18.61
C LEU A 56 1.88 33.63 -17.84
N VAL A 57 1.37 33.60 -16.60
CA VAL A 57 1.27 34.78 -15.73
C VAL A 57 2.67 35.31 -15.41
N SER A 58 3.59 34.45 -15.00
CA SER A 58 4.97 34.84 -14.74
C SER A 58 5.67 35.39 -15.99
N ALA A 59 5.33 34.90 -17.19
CA ALA A 59 5.83 35.48 -18.43
C ALA A 59 5.33 36.89 -18.70
N ARG A 60 4.04 37.15 -18.45
CA ARG A 60 3.44 38.47 -18.60
C ARG A 60 3.97 39.46 -17.56
N ALA A 61 4.31 38.97 -16.37
CA ALA A 61 4.87 39.78 -15.29
C ALA A 61 6.32 40.24 -15.52
N GLY A 62 6.99 39.77 -16.57
CA GLY A 62 8.36 40.16 -16.90
C GLY A 62 9.34 39.84 -15.77
N ASP A 63 10.09 40.85 -15.31
CA ASP A 63 11.06 40.69 -14.23
C ASP A 63 10.41 40.29 -12.90
N HIS A 64 9.19 40.76 -12.62
CA HIS A 64 8.42 40.39 -11.42
C HIS A 64 7.96 38.93 -11.40
N GLY A 65 7.97 38.25 -12.55
CA GLY A 65 7.59 36.83 -12.65
C GLY A 65 8.79 35.88 -12.68
N ARG A 66 10.03 36.38 -12.67
CA ARG A 66 11.21 35.55 -12.93
C ARG A 66 11.38 34.42 -11.92
N ALA A 67 11.25 34.72 -10.63
CA ALA A 67 11.34 33.73 -9.56
C ALA A 67 10.15 32.76 -9.60
N VAL A 68 8.94 33.26 -9.84
CA VAL A 68 7.72 32.43 -9.98
C VAL A 68 7.87 31.42 -11.13
N ARG A 69 8.49 31.80 -12.24
CA ARG A 69 8.76 30.89 -13.35
C ARG A 69 9.69 29.74 -12.95
N VAL A 70 10.77 30.03 -12.24
CA VAL A 70 11.69 28.99 -11.72
C VAL A 70 10.97 28.06 -10.75
N LEU A 71 10.19 28.63 -9.83
CA LEU A 71 9.38 27.89 -8.86
C LEU A 71 8.36 26.97 -9.56
N THR A 72 7.77 27.44 -10.65
CA THR A 72 6.79 26.67 -11.44
C THR A 72 7.43 25.46 -12.14
N GLN A 73 8.70 25.56 -12.57
CA GLN A 73 9.43 24.41 -13.13
C GLN A 73 9.56 23.27 -12.12
N PHE A 74 9.82 23.59 -10.85
CA PHE A 74 9.86 22.58 -9.79
C PHE A 74 8.48 21.94 -9.54
N VAL A 75 7.38 22.69 -9.72
CA VAL A 75 6.03 22.12 -9.67
C VAL A 75 5.83 21.14 -10.81
N THR A 76 6.22 21.49 -12.03
CA THR A 76 6.10 20.61 -13.20
C THR A 76 6.90 19.32 -13.00
N GLU A 77 8.08 19.38 -12.40
CA GLU A 77 8.86 18.20 -12.03
C GLU A 77 8.15 17.35 -10.96
N ALA A 78 7.59 17.98 -9.93
CA ALA A 78 6.81 17.29 -8.89
C ALA A 78 5.57 16.59 -9.46
N VAL A 79 4.83 17.25 -10.37
CA VAL A 79 3.69 16.69 -11.11
C VAL A 79 4.12 15.49 -11.95
N THR A 80 5.27 15.60 -12.63
CA THR A 80 5.84 14.49 -13.43
C THR A 80 6.17 13.28 -12.55
N ARG A 81 6.78 13.51 -11.38
CA ARG A 81 7.05 12.44 -10.41
C ARG A 81 5.75 11.79 -9.93
N MET A 82 4.72 12.56 -9.59
CA MET A 82 3.41 12.00 -9.21
C MET A 82 2.72 11.23 -10.33
N LEU A 83 2.84 11.68 -11.59
CA LEU A 83 2.32 10.95 -12.76
C LEU A 83 2.94 9.56 -12.88
N ALA A 84 4.26 9.45 -12.65
CA ALA A 84 4.97 8.18 -12.70
C ALA A 84 4.50 7.19 -11.61
N MET A 85 3.96 7.70 -10.49
CA MET A 85 3.44 6.87 -9.40
C MET A 85 2.15 6.12 -9.76
N ILE A 86 1.33 6.65 -10.67
CA ILE A 86 0.02 6.07 -11.02
C ILE A 86 0.15 4.63 -11.55
N PRO A 87 0.95 4.34 -12.61
CA PRO A 87 1.08 2.97 -13.12
C PRO A 87 1.66 2.00 -12.10
N GLU A 88 2.61 2.46 -11.27
CA GLU A 88 3.20 1.66 -10.20
C GLU A 88 2.14 1.29 -9.15
N MET A 89 1.33 2.24 -8.72
CA MET A 89 0.25 2.01 -7.76
C MET A 89 -0.82 1.05 -8.31
N VAL A 90 -1.14 1.14 -9.61
CA VAL A 90 -2.04 0.18 -10.27
C VAL A 90 -1.43 -1.22 -10.30
N ALA A 91 -0.13 -1.35 -10.57
CA ALA A 91 0.56 -2.63 -10.56
C ALA A 91 0.58 -3.25 -9.15
N LEU A 92 0.87 -2.44 -8.13
CA LEU A 92 0.83 -2.87 -6.72
C LEU A 92 -0.58 -3.32 -6.31
N LYS A 93 -1.63 -2.59 -6.72
CA LYS A 93 -3.03 -2.95 -6.46
C LYS A 93 -3.38 -4.31 -7.07
N LYS A 94 -3.02 -4.53 -8.34
CA LYS A 94 -3.21 -5.82 -9.03
C LYS A 94 -2.46 -6.96 -8.32
N CYS A 95 -1.22 -6.73 -7.92
CA CYS A 95 -0.41 -7.70 -7.18
C CYS A 95 -1.09 -8.07 -5.85
N THR A 96 -1.49 -7.07 -5.06
CA THR A 96 -2.19 -7.27 -3.78
C THR A 96 -3.44 -8.13 -3.96
N TYR A 97 -4.24 -7.86 -5.00
CA TYR A 97 -5.47 -8.60 -5.28
C TYR A 97 -5.21 -10.05 -5.69
N ALA A 98 -4.21 -10.27 -6.56
CA ALA A 98 -3.80 -11.60 -6.96
C ALA A 98 -3.34 -12.43 -5.76
N GLN A 99 -2.49 -11.85 -4.90
CA GLN A 99 -1.97 -12.55 -3.72
C GLN A 99 -3.04 -12.82 -2.68
N ALA A 100 -3.94 -11.86 -2.39
CA ALA A 100 -5.06 -12.08 -1.48
C ALA A 100 -5.98 -13.21 -1.99
N GLY A 101 -6.28 -13.24 -3.29
CA GLY A 101 -7.05 -14.32 -3.90
C GLY A 101 -6.36 -15.69 -3.79
N MET A 102 -5.04 -15.74 -3.96
CA MET A 102 -4.26 -16.96 -3.74
C MET A 102 -4.34 -17.42 -2.29
N VAL A 103 -4.15 -16.51 -1.34
CA VAL A 103 -4.19 -16.85 0.09
C VAL A 103 -5.57 -17.37 0.51
N LEU A 104 -6.66 -16.74 0.06
CA LEU A 104 -8.03 -17.21 0.37
C LEU A 104 -8.29 -18.61 -0.19
N ARG A 105 -7.78 -18.91 -1.39
CA ARG A 105 -7.86 -20.25 -1.99
C ARG A 105 -7.11 -21.27 -1.15
N ILE A 106 -5.85 -20.97 -0.82
CA ILE A 106 -5.00 -21.84 0.01
C ILE A 106 -5.66 -22.07 1.38
N ALA A 107 -6.17 -21.02 2.02
CA ALA A 107 -6.84 -21.16 3.31
C ALA A 107 -8.09 -22.06 3.23
N ASN A 108 -8.82 -22.04 2.10
CA ASN A 108 -9.94 -22.96 1.87
C ASN A 108 -9.48 -24.40 1.61
N ASP A 109 -8.34 -24.61 0.96
CA ASP A 109 -7.81 -25.95 0.73
C ASP A 109 -7.20 -26.55 2.01
N VAL A 110 -6.53 -25.72 2.82
CA VAL A 110 -6.09 -26.07 4.18
C VAL A 110 -7.29 -26.47 5.04
N ASP A 111 -8.39 -25.71 5.04
CA ASP A 111 -9.63 -26.03 5.78
C ASP A 111 -10.17 -27.44 5.43
N LYS A 112 -10.16 -27.80 4.14
CA LYS A 112 -10.59 -29.14 3.70
C LYS A 112 -9.62 -30.23 4.14
N ILE A 113 -8.32 -29.99 4.07
CA ILE A 113 -7.27 -30.93 4.49
C ILE A 113 -7.37 -31.16 6.00
N GLU A 114 -7.48 -30.07 6.76
CA GLU A 114 -7.68 -30.05 8.20
C GLU A 114 -8.94 -30.85 8.58
N GLY A 115 -10.10 -30.52 7.99
CA GLY A 115 -11.34 -31.27 8.21
C GLY A 115 -11.31 -32.73 7.73
N GLY A 116 -10.45 -33.07 6.77
CA GLY A 116 -10.21 -34.44 6.32
C GLY A 116 -9.42 -35.26 7.34
N GLY A 117 -8.32 -34.68 7.86
CA GLY A 117 -7.52 -35.27 8.93
C GLY A 117 -8.35 -35.53 10.19
N ALA A 118 -9.27 -34.60 10.51
CA ALA A 118 -10.18 -34.68 11.65
C ALA A 118 -11.02 -35.95 11.62
N ARG A 119 -11.62 -36.19 10.46
CA ARG A 119 -12.49 -37.33 10.21
C ARG A 119 -11.71 -38.63 10.26
N ILE A 120 -10.48 -38.66 9.74
CA ILE A 120 -9.64 -39.86 9.79
C ILE A 120 -9.22 -40.18 11.23
N LEU A 121 -8.80 -39.18 12.01
CA LEU A 121 -8.45 -39.38 13.42
C LEU A 121 -9.67 -39.84 14.25
N ALA A 122 -10.87 -39.34 13.94
CA ALA A 122 -12.11 -39.79 14.57
C ALA A 122 -12.45 -41.28 14.31
N THR A 123 -11.88 -41.90 13.25
CA THR A 123 -12.03 -43.35 12.99
C THR A 123 -11.08 -44.23 13.80
N GLY A 124 -10.28 -43.66 14.71
CA GLY A 124 -9.34 -44.42 15.55
C GLY A 124 -8.04 -44.81 14.86
N ARG A 125 -7.77 -44.26 13.67
CA ARG A 125 -6.51 -44.46 12.93
C ARG A 125 -5.37 -43.65 13.54
N THR A 126 -4.16 -44.20 13.50
CA THR A 126 -2.99 -43.57 14.12
C THR A 126 -2.23 -42.67 13.15
N PRO A 127 -1.48 -41.65 13.62
CA PRO A 127 -0.69 -40.73 12.80
C PRO A 127 0.30 -41.35 11.80
N GLY A 128 0.59 -42.66 11.91
CA GLY A 128 1.41 -43.42 10.96
C GLY A 128 0.66 -44.02 9.77
N ASP A 129 -0.67 -43.87 9.69
CA ASP A 129 -1.47 -44.33 8.56
C ASP A 129 -1.09 -43.56 7.28
N SER A 130 -0.92 -44.27 6.16
CA SER A 130 -0.52 -43.68 4.87
C SER A 130 -1.42 -42.52 4.41
N ALA A 131 -2.70 -42.54 4.81
CA ALA A 131 -3.66 -41.47 4.53
C ALA A 131 -3.39 -40.18 5.33
N LEU A 132 -3.02 -40.29 6.62
CA LEU A 132 -2.64 -39.12 7.42
C LEU A 132 -1.30 -38.56 6.97
N ALA A 133 -0.34 -39.41 6.62
CA ALA A 133 0.94 -38.98 6.04
C ALA A 133 0.75 -38.23 4.70
N ALA A 134 -0.18 -38.67 3.86
CA ALA A 134 -0.50 -37.98 2.60
C ALA A 134 -1.17 -36.63 2.83
N LEU A 135 -2.10 -36.52 3.80
CA LEU A 135 -2.71 -35.25 4.18
C LEU A 135 -1.69 -34.28 4.78
N GLU A 136 -0.77 -34.77 5.61
CA GLU A 136 0.31 -33.97 6.18
C GLU A 136 1.26 -33.42 5.10
N ALA A 137 1.58 -34.23 4.09
CA ALA A 137 2.36 -33.77 2.94
C ALA A 137 1.61 -32.69 2.13
N ALA A 138 0.31 -32.87 1.89
CA ALA A 138 -0.52 -31.88 1.20
C ALA A 138 -0.64 -30.58 2.01
N TRP A 139 -0.88 -30.68 3.32
CA TRP A 139 -0.96 -29.52 4.23
C TRP A 139 0.34 -28.72 4.20
N ARG A 140 1.50 -29.37 4.31
CA ARG A 140 2.81 -28.69 4.23
C ARG A 140 3.03 -27.99 2.89
N ASN A 141 2.60 -28.61 1.78
CA ASN A 141 2.69 -27.99 0.46
C ASN A 141 1.83 -26.72 0.36
N GLU A 142 0.60 -26.77 0.85
CA GLU A 142 -0.30 -25.61 0.91
C GLU A 142 0.26 -24.50 1.81
N MET A 143 0.80 -24.85 2.99
CA MET A 143 1.40 -23.88 3.90
C MET A 143 2.66 -23.21 3.32
N LYS A 144 3.43 -23.92 2.49
CA LYS A 144 4.53 -23.31 1.73
C LYS A 144 4.00 -22.27 0.73
N GLY A 145 2.97 -22.62 -0.04
CA GLY A 145 2.30 -21.69 -0.96
C GLY A 145 1.71 -20.47 -0.25
N PHE A 146 1.16 -20.67 0.96
CA PHE A 146 0.66 -19.59 1.80
C PHE A 146 1.78 -18.62 2.18
N GLY A 147 2.92 -19.14 2.63
CA GLY A 147 4.09 -18.31 2.96
C GLY A 147 4.59 -17.49 1.77
N GLU A 148 4.63 -18.07 0.56
CA GLU A 148 5.01 -17.37 -0.67
C GLU A 148 4.03 -16.25 -1.02
N ALA A 149 2.72 -16.51 -0.89
CA ALA A 149 1.68 -15.52 -1.18
C ALA A 149 1.66 -14.37 -0.16
N VAL A 150 1.81 -14.67 1.13
CA VAL A 150 1.96 -13.67 2.20
C VAL A 150 3.21 -12.82 1.98
N ALA A 151 4.34 -13.43 1.60
CA ALA A 151 5.54 -12.68 1.24
C ALA A 151 5.31 -11.76 0.03
N GLY A 152 4.51 -12.21 -0.94
CA GLY A 152 4.03 -11.39 -2.06
C GLY A 152 3.21 -10.18 -1.61
N MET A 153 2.24 -10.38 -0.71
CA MET A 153 1.45 -9.29 -0.12
C MET A 153 2.33 -8.30 0.64
N ARG A 154 3.31 -8.79 1.41
CA ARG A 154 4.24 -7.93 2.15
C ARG A 154 5.05 -7.04 1.22
N ARG A 155 5.58 -7.58 0.12
CA ARG A 155 6.30 -6.79 -0.89
C ARG A 155 5.41 -5.73 -1.54
N ALA A 156 4.16 -6.07 -1.86
CA ALA A 156 3.21 -5.10 -2.40
C ALA A 156 2.88 -3.99 -1.39
N HIS A 157 2.75 -4.33 -0.11
CA HIS A 157 2.56 -3.38 0.98
C HIS A 157 3.78 -2.46 1.15
N GLU A 158 4.99 -3.00 1.19
CA GLU A 158 6.25 -2.22 1.25
C GLU A 158 6.35 -1.25 0.06
N GLY A 159 5.99 -1.70 -1.15
CA GLY A 159 5.91 -0.84 -2.32
C GLY A 159 4.90 0.31 -2.15
N LEU A 160 3.71 0.03 -1.62
CA LEU A 160 2.70 1.06 -1.35
C LEU A 160 3.13 2.06 -0.28
N VAL A 161 3.81 1.61 0.78
CA VAL A 161 4.45 2.49 1.77
C VAL A 161 5.49 3.39 1.12
N GLY A 162 6.30 2.84 0.20
CA GLY A 162 7.21 3.60 -0.64
C GLY A 162 6.50 4.70 -1.43
N MET A 163 5.37 4.39 -2.06
CA MET A 163 4.58 5.39 -2.80
C MET A 163 4.05 6.50 -1.91
N VAL A 164 3.51 6.16 -0.74
CA VAL A 164 3.01 7.16 0.22
C VAL A 164 4.15 8.09 0.68
N ARG A 165 5.36 7.55 0.87
CA ARG A 165 6.53 8.35 1.19
C ARG A 165 6.89 9.31 0.05
N THR A 166 6.95 8.82 -1.19
CA THR A 166 7.22 9.68 -2.35
C THR A 166 6.18 10.79 -2.50
N ALA A 167 4.89 10.49 -2.34
CA ALA A 167 3.83 11.50 -2.33
C ALA A 167 4.05 12.53 -1.22
N ARG A 168 4.42 12.09 -0.01
CA ARG A 168 4.73 13.00 1.10
C ARG A 168 5.91 13.94 0.81
N GLU A 169 6.95 13.42 0.18
CA GLU A 169 8.10 14.24 -0.25
C GLU A 169 7.67 15.31 -1.26
N VAL A 170 6.79 14.94 -2.20
CA VAL A 170 6.20 15.90 -3.15
C VAL A 170 5.33 16.95 -2.45
N VAL A 171 4.49 16.56 -1.47
CA VAL A 171 3.68 17.51 -0.66
C VAL A 171 4.57 18.59 -0.05
N LEU A 172 5.64 18.19 0.62
CA LEU A 172 6.55 19.13 1.30
C LEU A 172 7.26 20.07 0.32
N GLN A 173 7.66 19.56 -0.85
CA GLN A 173 8.28 20.38 -1.88
C GLN A 173 7.31 21.40 -2.46
N VAL A 174 6.09 20.98 -2.82
CA VAL A 174 5.08 21.87 -3.40
C VAL A 174 4.60 22.90 -2.38
N GLU A 175 4.53 22.55 -1.10
CA GLU A 175 4.22 23.48 -0.01
C GLU A 175 5.26 24.60 0.10
N LEU A 176 6.56 24.26 0.09
CA LEU A 176 7.65 25.23 0.10
C LEU A 176 7.60 26.14 -1.12
N ILE A 177 7.31 25.58 -2.29
CA ILE A 177 7.18 26.33 -3.55
C ILE A 177 5.99 27.30 -3.48
N SER A 178 4.82 26.83 -3.04
CA SER A 178 3.62 27.67 -2.87
C SER A 178 3.88 28.84 -1.91
N ALA A 179 4.55 28.59 -0.79
CA ALA A 179 4.91 29.64 0.16
C ALA A 179 5.86 30.69 -0.47
N ASN A 180 6.86 30.25 -1.23
CA ASN A 180 7.78 31.16 -1.91
C ASN A 180 7.09 31.98 -3.01
N ILE A 181 6.16 31.39 -3.78
CA ILE A 181 5.37 32.13 -4.76
C ILE A 181 4.50 33.19 -4.07
N ALA A 182 3.91 32.89 -2.91
CA ALA A 182 3.12 33.86 -2.15
C ALA A 182 3.97 35.04 -1.64
N ILE A 183 5.22 34.78 -1.22
CA ILE A 183 6.17 35.83 -0.83
C ILE A 183 6.50 36.71 -2.04
N GLU A 184 6.84 36.10 -3.18
CA GLU A 184 7.17 36.84 -4.41
C GLU A 184 5.99 37.68 -4.92
N ALA A 185 4.76 37.19 -4.75
CA ALA A 185 3.55 37.93 -5.11
C ALA A 185 3.50 39.33 -4.46
N SER A 186 3.93 39.44 -3.21
CA SER A 186 3.84 40.67 -2.39
C SER A 186 4.74 41.81 -2.93
N GLY A 187 5.64 41.53 -3.88
CA GLY A 187 6.51 42.51 -4.55
C GLY A 187 6.23 42.67 -6.05
N ALA A 188 5.19 42.03 -6.58
CA ALA A 188 4.94 41.93 -8.02
C ALA A 188 4.09 43.07 -8.61
N GLY A 189 3.73 44.07 -7.80
CA GLY A 189 2.97 45.25 -8.22
C GLY A 189 1.62 44.88 -8.84
N PRO A 190 1.35 45.24 -10.11
CA PRO A 190 0.04 44.97 -10.73
C PRO A 190 -0.26 43.47 -10.91
N PHE A 191 0.75 42.59 -10.83
CA PHE A 191 0.60 41.14 -10.96
C PHE A 191 0.44 40.41 -9.63
N GLU A 192 0.48 41.12 -8.51
CA GLU A 192 0.38 40.54 -7.16
C GLU A 192 -0.86 39.64 -7.02
N ALA A 193 -2.03 40.10 -7.45
CA ALA A 193 -3.28 39.36 -7.34
C ALA A 193 -3.24 38.02 -8.09
N ASP A 194 -2.71 38.01 -9.31
CA ASP A 194 -2.63 36.81 -10.15
C ASP A 194 -1.61 35.80 -9.58
N ILE A 195 -0.45 36.28 -9.13
CA ILE A 195 0.59 35.42 -8.54
C ILE A 195 0.14 34.87 -7.18
N LYS A 196 -0.58 35.66 -6.40
CA LYS A 196 -1.18 35.20 -5.13
C LYS A 196 -2.24 34.13 -5.36
N ALA A 197 -3.08 34.30 -6.38
CA ALA A 197 -4.08 33.29 -6.74
C ALA A 197 -3.43 31.95 -7.12
N ILE A 198 -2.29 31.96 -7.81
CA ILE A 198 -1.49 30.77 -8.11
C ILE A 198 -1.03 30.09 -6.81
N ALA A 199 -0.44 30.85 -5.88
CA ALA A 199 0.03 30.30 -4.61
C ALA A 199 -1.10 29.70 -3.78
N ASP A 200 -2.24 30.38 -3.69
CA ASP A 200 -3.42 29.92 -2.94
C ASP A 200 -4.03 28.66 -3.56
N PHE A 201 -4.09 28.58 -4.89
CA PHE A 201 -4.52 27.37 -5.58
C PHE A 201 -3.59 26.20 -5.26
N MET A 202 -2.27 26.40 -5.36
CA MET A 202 -1.28 25.37 -5.02
C MET A 202 -1.42 24.88 -3.58
N ARG A 203 -1.65 25.80 -2.63
CA ARG A 203 -1.85 25.45 -1.22
C ARG A 203 -3.06 24.53 -1.04
N GLY A 204 -4.19 24.85 -1.68
CA GLY A 204 -5.37 23.99 -1.64
C GLY A 204 -5.12 22.59 -2.22
N ARG A 205 -4.35 22.48 -3.32
CA ARG A 205 -3.99 21.16 -3.89
C ARG A 205 -3.03 20.37 -2.98
N VAL A 206 -2.10 21.05 -2.31
CA VAL A 206 -1.19 20.45 -1.31
C VAL A 206 -1.96 19.90 -0.12
N GLU A 207 -2.98 20.62 0.35
CA GLU A 207 -3.86 20.17 1.44
C GLU A 207 -4.62 18.89 1.06
N GLU A 208 -5.15 18.82 -0.17
CA GLU A 208 -5.78 17.60 -0.68
C GLU A 208 -4.80 16.42 -0.75
N LEU A 209 -3.58 16.64 -1.29
CA LEU A 209 -2.56 15.59 -1.36
C LEU A 209 -2.12 15.14 0.04
N ARG A 210 -1.98 16.07 0.99
CA ARG A 210 -1.65 15.77 2.39
C ARG A 210 -2.73 14.90 3.03
N ALA A 211 -4.01 15.25 2.82
CA ALA A 211 -5.11 14.44 3.32
C ALA A 211 -5.08 13.02 2.75
N MET A 212 -4.76 12.85 1.46
CA MET A 212 -4.57 11.53 0.85
C MET A 212 -3.42 10.75 1.51
N VAL A 213 -2.25 11.37 1.66
CA VAL A 213 -1.08 10.77 2.30
C VAL A 213 -1.36 10.34 3.73
N ASP A 214 -2.00 11.20 4.53
CA ASP A 214 -2.30 10.93 5.93
C ASP A 214 -3.34 9.81 6.10
N ASN A 215 -4.37 9.81 5.26
CA ASN A 215 -5.39 8.76 5.24
C ASN A 215 -4.78 7.41 4.86
N ALA A 216 -3.96 7.36 3.80
CA ALA A 216 -3.27 6.15 3.38
C ALA A 216 -2.29 5.67 4.46
N GLY A 217 -1.50 6.58 5.05
CA GLY A 217 -0.55 6.26 6.12
C GLY A 217 -1.19 5.71 7.40
N ARG A 218 -2.43 6.08 7.71
CA ARG A 218 -3.21 5.44 8.81
C ARG A 218 -3.60 4.01 8.47
N SER A 219 -4.11 3.78 7.25
CA SER A 219 -4.49 2.44 6.79
C SER A 219 -3.30 1.48 6.75
N LEU A 220 -2.12 1.94 6.30
CA LEU A 220 -0.93 1.11 6.13
C LEU A 220 -0.22 0.76 7.45
N ARG A 221 -0.28 1.62 8.47
CA ARG A 221 0.29 1.27 9.80
C ARG A 221 -0.38 0.04 10.40
N ALA A 222 -1.70 -0.08 10.26
CA ALA A 222 -2.43 -1.27 10.72
C ALA A 222 -2.06 -2.55 9.94
N VAL A 223 -1.62 -2.41 8.69
CA VAL A 223 -1.24 -3.51 7.77
C VAL A 223 0.13 -4.09 8.13
N ALA A 224 1.06 -3.28 8.67
CA ALA A 224 2.38 -3.73 9.09
C ALA A 224 2.30 -4.82 10.18
N ASP A 225 1.50 -4.57 11.22
CA ASP A 225 1.32 -5.50 12.34
C ASP A 225 0.69 -6.83 11.88
N MET A 226 -0.27 -6.76 10.95
CA MET A 226 -0.95 -7.93 10.38
C MET A 226 -0.04 -8.78 9.49
N ASN A 227 0.86 -8.15 8.73
CA ASN A 227 1.85 -8.89 7.92
C ASN A 227 2.79 -9.72 8.81
N HIS A 228 3.18 -9.20 9.98
CA HIS A 228 3.97 -9.96 10.94
C HIS A 228 3.20 -11.16 11.51
N ALA A 229 1.92 -10.98 11.84
CA ALA A 229 1.06 -12.07 12.32
C ALA A 229 0.88 -13.17 11.26
N LEU A 230 0.66 -12.79 9.99
CA LEU A 230 0.50 -13.73 8.89
C LEU A 230 1.79 -14.51 8.58
N ALA A 231 2.94 -13.83 8.62
CA ALA A 231 4.23 -14.49 8.48
C ALA A 231 4.47 -15.52 9.59
N ALA A 232 4.06 -15.21 10.83
CA ALA A 232 4.16 -16.17 11.93
C ALA A 232 3.24 -17.41 11.73
N LEU A 233 2.06 -17.23 11.13
CA LEU A 233 1.18 -18.35 10.78
C LEU A 233 1.78 -19.26 9.72
N ALA A 234 2.52 -18.70 8.76
CA ALA A 234 3.22 -19.45 7.71
C ALA A 234 4.42 -20.25 8.25
N VAL A 235 5.09 -19.72 9.29
CA VAL A 235 6.29 -20.32 9.89
C VAL A 235 5.96 -21.25 11.07
N GLY A 236 4.70 -21.31 11.51
CA GLY A 236 4.29 -21.98 12.75
C GLY A 236 4.56 -23.50 12.77
N ARG A 237 5.81 -23.83 13.15
CA ARG A 237 6.48 -25.04 13.66
C ARG A 237 6.51 -26.28 12.76
N ILE A 238 7.60 -26.36 11.97
CA ILE A 238 8.38 -27.59 11.71
C ILE A 238 8.91 -28.14 13.04
#